data_AF-A0AAD6V4H6-F1
#
_entry.id   AF-A0AAD6V4H6-F1
#
_cell.length_a   1.000
_cell.length_b   1.000
_cell.length_c   1.000
_cell.angle_alpha   90.00
_cell.angle_beta   90.00
_cell.angle_gamma   90.00
#
_symmetry.space_group_name_H-M   'P 1'
#
loop_
_entity.id
_entity.type
_entity.pdbx_description
1 polymer ?
#
loop_
_entity_poly.entity_id
_entity_poly.type
_entity_poly.pdbx_seq_one_letter_code
_entity_poly.pdbx_strand_id
1 'polypeptide(L)'
;MTRCFGLLIRGFLTLFRPDVPDTTKFNVKLLDGGANTQLRSDAGFEAGLDIEYTVGLATNVPTTFISVGPGSLATGEVEGFLDEINALIVDPKRPNFLSTSYGFGEDDIILPVAQGDTAKVSATHTHSSAPWAHQSSLRLAMEASSQQTLSALRATSLHRRDSPTTSRPQSTYQKADVDSYIASLKGQYDGLFNTSGRGFPDVAAKSVNFEIIPTSHVTLLSGTSASTPVFASVIALLNDELISAGKSPLGFLNPFLYGAAGRAR
;
A
#
# COMPACT_ATOMS: atom_id res chain seq x y z
N MET A 1 -14.21 -10.55 -3.32
CA MET A 1 -15.44 -10.25 -2.55
C MET A 1 -16.25 -9.16 -3.24
N THR A 2 -17.57 -9.28 -3.19
CA THR A 2 -18.57 -8.33 -3.72
C THR A 2 -18.57 -7.01 -2.93
N ARG A 3 -18.67 -5.86 -3.60
CA ARG A 3 -18.52 -4.55 -2.94
C ARG A 3 -19.41 -3.43 -3.52
N CYS A 4 -19.76 -2.44 -2.70
CA CYS A 4 -20.44 -1.20 -3.11
C CYS A 4 -19.51 -0.01 -2.95
N PHE A 5 -19.31 0.78 -4.01
CA PHE A 5 -18.31 1.85 -3.99
C PHE A 5 -18.85 3.21 -4.46
N GLY A 6 -19.80 3.25 -5.38
CA GLY A 6 -20.28 4.51 -5.97
C GLY A 6 -21.20 5.31 -5.06
N LEU A 7 -22.00 4.63 -4.22
CA LEU A 7 -22.86 5.30 -3.23
C LEU A 7 -22.08 5.80 -2.00
N LEU A 8 -20.98 5.14 -1.65
CA LEU A 8 -20.15 5.51 -0.48
C LEU A 8 -19.38 6.79 -0.77
N ILE A 9 -18.66 6.82 -1.90
CA ILE A 9 -17.89 8.00 -2.30
C ILE A 9 -18.78 9.23 -2.45
N ARG A 10 -20.01 9.07 -2.95
CA ARG A 10 -20.96 10.18 -3.07
C ARG A 10 -21.30 10.80 -1.72
N GLY A 11 -21.59 9.96 -0.72
CA GLY A 11 -21.85 10.42 0.65
C GLY A 11 -20.63 11.11 1.25
N PHE A 12 -19.45 10.49 1.09
CA PHE A 12 -18.19 11.02 1.58
C PHE A 12 -17.88 12.41 0.99
N LEU A 13 -17.96 12.56 -0.33
CA LEU A 13 -17.72 13.83 -1.01
C LEU A 13 -18.75 14.89 -0.58
N THR A 14 -20.03 14.52 -0.47
CA THR A 14 -21.06 15.46 -0.02
C THR A 14 -20.78 16.04 1.37
N LEU A 15 -20.27 15.20 2.30
CA LEU A 15 -20.08 15.61 3.69
C LEU A 15 -18.71 16.23 3.96
N PHE A 16 -17.64 15.62 3.43
CA PHE A 16 -16.25 15.95 3.78
C PHE A 16 -15.49 16.70 2.69
N ARG A 17 -15.96 16.66 1.43
CA ARG A 17 -15.36 17.36 0.29
C ARG A 17 -16.43 18.05 -0.57
N PRO A 18 -17.22 18.99 0.01
CA PRO A 18 -18.29 19.68 -0.73
C PRO A 18 -17.76 20.55 -1.88
N ASP A 19 -16.45 20.77 -1.95
CA ASP A 19 -15.73 21.39 -3.06
C ASP A 19 -15.58 20.48 -4.29
N VAL A 20 -15.80 19.17 -4.14
CA VAL A 20 -15.70 18.16 -5.19
C VAL A 20 -17.10 17.68 -5.60
N PRO A 21 -17.41 17.58 -6.90
CA PRO A 21 -18.70 17.06 -7.33
C PRO A 21 -18.98 15.67 -6.75
N ASP A 22 -20.14 15.48 -6.12
CA ASP A 22 -20.59 14.19 -5.58
C ASP A 22 -20.81 13.13 -6.70
N THR A 23 -20.77 13.57 -7.96
CA THR A 23 -20.83 12.75 -9.16
C THR A 23 -19.46 12.21 -9.61
N THR A 24 -18.36 12.58 -8.93
CA THR A 24 -17.00 12.11 -9.24
C THR A 24 -16.96 10.59 -9.34
N LYS A 25 -16.33 10.09 -10.40
CA LYS A 25 -16.25 8.67 -10.73
C LYS A 25 -14.82 8.17 -10.61
N PHE A 26 -14.71 6.86 -10.38
CA PHE A 26 -13.48 6.09 -10.46
C PHE A 26 -13.77 4.84 -11.30
N ASN A 27 -12.73 4.23 -11.85
CA ASN A 27 -12.83 3.01 -12.65
C ASN A 27 -12.84 1.79 -11.75
N VAL A 28 -13.40 0.68 -12.23
CA VAL A 28 -13.36 -0.61 -11.53
C VAL A 28 -12.85 -1.69 -12.46
N LYS A 29 -11.87 -2.46 -12.00
CA LYS A 29 -11.38 -3.68 -12.64
C LYS A 29 -11.79 -4.87 -11.78
N LEU A 30 -12.38 -5.88 -12.40
CA LEU A 30 -12.86 -7.09 -11.73
C LEU A 30 -11.98 -8.27 -12.15
N LEU A 31 -11.43 -8.99 -11.18
CA LEU A 31 -10.60 -10.19 -11.38
C LEU A 31 -11.29 -11.38 -10.69
N ASP A 32 -11.21 -12.57 -11.28
CA ASP A 32 -11.61 -13.85 -10.69
C ASP A 32 -13.00 -13.88 -10.05
N GLY A 33 -13.98 -13.30 -10.75
CA GLY A 33 -15.37 -13.20 -10.27
C GLY A 33 -15.58 -12.10 -9.23
N GLY A 34 -14.65 -11.15 -9.13
CA GLY A 34 -14.80 -9.91 -8.36
C GLY A 34 -16.08 -9.18 -8.78
N ALA A 35 -16.69 -8.46 -7.84
CA ALA A 35 -18.00 -7.85 -8.06
C ALA A 35 -18.11 -6.46 -7.44
N ASN A 36 -18.88 -5.61 -8.11
CA ASN A 36 -19.18 -4.25 -7.70
C ASN A 36 -20.70 -4.02 -7.72
N THR A 37 -21.42 -4.60 -6.75
CA THR A 37 -22.90 -4.66 -6.75
C THR A 37 -23.58 -3.33 -6.49
N GLN A 38 -22.85 -2.34 -5.97
CA GLN A 38 -23.43 -1.07 -5.52
C GLN A 38 -24.49 -1.24 -4.41
N LEU A 39 -24.58 -2.42 -3.78
CA LEU A 39 -25.45 -2.67 -2.63
C LEU A 39 -24.73 -2.29 -1.33
N ARG A 40 -25.31 -1.39 -0.54
CA ARG A 40 -24.71 -0.95 0.74
C ARG A 40 -24.40 -2.11 1.69
N SER A 41 -25.14 -3.22 1.61
CA SER A 41 -24.88 -4.44 2.40
C SER A 41 -23.53 -5.09 2.10
N ASP A 42 -22.99 -4.85 0.91
CA ASP A 42 -21.76 -5.45 0.42
C ASP A 42 -20.57 -4.50 0.59
N ALA A 43 -20.81 -3.28 1.09
CA ALA A 43 -19.78 -2.31 1.39
C ALA A 43 -18.83 -2.86 2.48
N GLY A 44 -17.53 -2.92 2.15
CA GLY A 44 -16.50 -3.25 3.12
C GLY A 44 -15.90 -1.98 3.70
N PHE A 45 -15.63 -1.99 5.01
CA PHE A 45 -14.94 -0.90 5.71
C PHE A 45 -13.59 -0.56 5.07
N GLU A 46 -12.78 -1.57 4.79
CA GLU A 46 -11.44 -1.44 4.20
C GLU A 46 -11.48 -0.80 2.80
N ALA A 47 -12.21 -1.43 1.88
CA ALA A 47 -12.29 -0.96 0.51
C ALA A 47 -13.04 0.38 0.39
N GLY A 48 -13.94 0.69 1.34
CA GLY A 48 -14.56 2.01 1.47
C GLY A 48 -13.55 3.07 1.88
N LEU A 49 -12.75 2.82 2.92
CA LEU A 49 -11.66 3.69 3.37
C LEU A 49 -10.67 3.99 2.24
N ASP A 50 -10.22 2.96 1.53
CA ASP A 50 -9.25 3.10 0.43
C ASP A 50 -9.79 4.05 -0.66
N ILE A 51 -11.03 3.86 -1.11
CA ILE A 51 -11.61 4.66 -2.19
C ILE A 51 -12.02 6.05 -1.74
N GLU A 52 -12.59 6.20 -0.54
CA GLU A 52 -12.97 7.50 0.00
C GLU A 52 -11.77 8.42 0.13
N TYR A 53 -10.66 7.93 0.69
CA TYR A 53 -9.46 8.75 0.86
C TYR A 53 -8.65 8.87 -0.44
N THR A 54 -8.63 7.87 -1.32
CA THR A 54 -7.93 8.00 -2.62
C THR A 54 -8.64 8.97 -3.55
N VAL A 55 -9.93 8.75 -3.83
CA VAL A 55 -10.72 9.64 -4.73
C VAL A 55 -10.94 11.00 -4.07
N GLY A 56 -11.13 11.02 -2.75
CA GLY A 56 -11.22 12.23 -1.97
C GLY A 56 -9.96 13.07 -2.10
N LEU A 57 -8.80 12.56 -1.70
CA LEU A 57 -7.56 13.36 -1.65
C LEU A 57 -6.95 13.60 -3.04
N ALA A 58 -6.82 12.56 -3.87
CA ALA A 58 -6.31 12.67 -5.24
C ALA A 58 -7.43 13.03 -6.22
N THR A 59 -8.19 14.09 -5.90
CA THR A 59 -9.27 14.60 -6.75
C THR A 59 -8.75 14.88 -8.17
N ASN A 60 -9.55 14.52 -9.19
CA ASN A 60 -9.22 14.64 -10.62
C ASN A 60 -8.07 13.76 -11.12
N VAL A 61 -7.46 12.93 -10.28
CA VAL A 61 -6.51 11.91 -10.73
C VAL A 61 -7.28 10.62 -11.07
N PRO A 62 -7.11 10.05 -12.28
CA PRO A 62 -7.76 8.80 -12.65
C PRO A 62 -7.45 7.68 -11.66
N THR A 63 -8.49 7.23 -10.95
CA THR A 63 -8.39 6.16 -9.94
C THR A 63 -9.07 4.90 -10.44
N THR A 64 -8.43 3.74 -10.22
CA THR A 64 -8.99 2.42 -10.55
C THR A 64 -9.02 1.58 -9.29
N PHE A 65 -10.20 1.11 -8.88
CA PHE A 65 -10.36 0.09 -7.86
C PHE A 65 -10.25 -1.31 -8.47
N ILE A 66 -9.44 -2.19 -7.88
CA ILE A 66 -9.33 -3.58 -8.31
C ILE A 66 -10.07 -4.45 -7.30
N SER A 67 -11.13 -5.13 -7.75
CA SER A 67 -11.86 -6.11 -6.94
C SER A 67 -11.49 -7.51 -7.40
N VAL A 68 -10.87 -8.27 -6.50
CA VAL A 68 -10.54 -9.68 -6.74
C VAL A 68 -11.62 -10.55 -6.08
N GLY A 69 -12.20 -11.44 -6.87
CA GLY A 69 -13.17 -12.43 -6.41
C GLY A 69 -12.48 -13.60 -5.69
N PRO A 70 -13.26 -14.53 -5.14
CA PRO A 70 -12.71 -15.72 -4.49
C PRO A 70 -12.14 -16.76 -5.47
N GLY A 71 -12.19 -16.52 -6.79
CA GLY A 71 -11.73 -17.48 -7.79
C GLY A 71 -12.45 -18.84 -7.78
N SER A 72 -11.84 -19.85 -8.42
CA SER A 72 -12.27 -21.26 -8.38
C SER A 72 -11.70 -22.02 -7.17
N LEU A 73 -10.75 -21.41 -6.46
CA LEU A 73 -10.11 -21.94 -5.26
C LEU A 73 -10.44 -20.98 -4.11
N ALA A 74 -11.24 -21.44 -3.15
CA ALA A 74 -11.69 -20.65 -1.99
C ALA A 74 -10.57 -20.37 -0.95
N THR A 75 -9.36 -20.09 -1.41
CA THR A 75 -8.14 -20.09 -0.61
C THR A 75 -7.41 -18.77 -0.78
N GLY A 76 -7.57 -17.86 0.19
CA GLY A 76 -6.51 -16.95 0.65
C GLY A 76 -6.50 -15.49 0.17
N GLU A 77 -5.95 -14.63 1.04
CA GLU A 77 -5.62 -13.21 0.78
C GLU A 77 -4.35 -13.08 -0.07
N VAL A 78 -3.46 -14.08 -0.05
CA VAL A 78 -2.20 -14.12 -0.83
C VAL A 78 -2.48 -14.33 -2.31
N GLU A 79 -3.35 -15.28 -2.65
CA GLU A 79 -3.73 -15.61 -4.01
C GLU A 79 -4.42 -14.42 -4.69
N GLY A 80 -5.39 -13.81 -4.00
CA GLY A 80 -6.05 -12.61 -4.53
C GLY A 80 -5.09 -11.44 -4.75
N PHE A 81 -4.10 -11.27 -3.85
CA PHE A 81 -3.03 -10.31 -4.07
C PHE A 81 -2.20 -10.65 -5.31
N LEU A 82 -1.78 -11.91 -5.47
CA LEU A 82 -0.99 -12.34 -6.63
C LEU A 82 -1.74 -12.18 -7.95
N ASP A 83 -3.05 -12.43 -7.97
CA ASP A 83 -3.90 -12.22 -9.15
C ASP A 83 -3.94 -10.73 -9.54
N GLU A 84 -4.08 -9.83 -8.56
CA GLU A 84 -3.97 -8.38 -8.78
C GLU A 84 -2.61 -8.00 -9.36
N ILE A 85 -1.52 -8.46 -8.76
CA ILE A 85 -0.16 -8.21 -9.22
C ILE A 85 0.00 -8.72 -10.66
N ASN A 86 -0.31 -9.99 -10.94
CA ASN A 86 -0.18 -10.58 -12.26
C ASN A 86 -1.01 -9.85 -13.32
N ALA A 87 -2.23 -9.42 -12.98
CA ALA A 87 -3.08 -8.64 -13.87
C ALA A 87 -2.53 -7.24 -14.19
N LEU A 88 -1.73 -6.64 -13.30
CA LEU A 88 -1.08 -5.35 -13.52
C LEU A 88 0.24 -5.46 -14.30
N ILE A 89 0.97 -6.55 -14.14
CA ILE A 89 2.24 -6.78 -14.85
C ILE A 89 2.05 -6.74 -16.37
N VAL A 90 0.98 -7.40 -16.83
CA VAL A 90 0.70 -7.58 -18.25
C VAL A 90 -0.15 -6.46 -18.85
N ASP A 91 -0.65 -5.54 -18.03
CA ASP A 91 -1.51 -4.45 -18.46
C ASP A 91 -0.69 -3.22 -18.90
N PRO A 92 -0.65 -2.87 -20.21
CA PRO A 92 0.08 -1.71 -20.68
C PRO A 92 -0.58 -0.38 -20.25
N LYS A 93 -1.84 -0.40 -19.79
CA LYS A 93 -2.58 0.77 -19.30
C LYS A 93 -2.64 0.83 -17.78
N ARG A 94 -1.78 0.08 -17.09
CA ARG A 94 -1.74 0.06 -15.62
C ARG A 94 -1.52 1.46 -15.03
N PRO A 95 -2.02 1.71 -13.82
CA PRO A 95 -1.72 2.93 -13.07
C PRO A 95 -0.21 3.10 -12.79
N ASN A 96 0.23 4.35 -12.65
CA ASN A 96 1.63 4.68 -12.30
C ASN A 96 1.95 4.43 -10.81
N PHE A 97 0.92 4.21 -9.99
CA PHE A 97 1.03 3.94 -8.57
C PHE A 97 -0.12 3.02 -8.14
N LEU A 98 0.17 2.07 -7.25
CA LEU A 98 -0.84 1.18 -6.65
C LEU A 98 -0.76 1.31 -5.12
N SER A 99 -1.93 1.54 -4.52
CA SER A 99 -2.17 1.47 -3.09
C SER A 99 -2.75 0.09 -2.77
N THR A 100 -2.27 -0.58 -1.73
CA THR A 100 -2.85 -1.86 -1.30
C THR A 100 -3.00 -1.90 0.21
N SER A 101 -3.96 -2.65 0.71
CA SER A 101 -4.12 -2.87 2.15
C SER A 101 -4.30 -4.35 2.42
N TYR A 102 -3.48 -5.17 1.76
CA TYR A 102 -3.33 -6.60 2.02
C TYR A 102 -2.18 -6.84 3.01
N GLY A 103 -2.37 -7.79 3.93
CA GLY A 103 -1.36 -8.20 4.89
C GLY A 103 -1.45 -9.71 5.17
N PHE A 104 -0.32 -10.39 5.11
CA PHE A 104 -0.18 -11.82 5.38
C PHE A 104 1.20 -12.08 6.00
N GLY A 105 1.35 -13.21 6.70
CA GLY A 105 2.64 -13.60 7.25
C GLY A 105 3.63 -13.86 6.10
N GLU A 106 4.89 -13.45 6.28
CA GLU A 106 5.91 -13.74 5.26
C GLU A 106 6.11 -15.24 5.07
N ASP A 107 5.89 -16.02 6.12
CA ASP A 107 5.94 -17.47 6.10
C ASP A 107 4.79 -18.10 5.30
N ASP A 108 3.73 -17.35 5.01
CA ASP A 108 2.60 -17.80 4.18
C ASP A 108 2.95 -17.70 2.68
N ILE A 109 4.04 -17.02 2.30
CA ILE A 109 4.52 -16.93 0.92
C ILE A 109 5.58 -18.01 0.65
N ILE A 110 5.20 -19.09 -0.02
CA ILE A 110 6.15 -20.16 -0.36
C ILE A 110 7.12 -19.68 -1.47
N LEU A 111 8.42 -19.92 -1.28
CA LEU A 111 9.55 -19.38 -2.08
C LEU A 111 9.46 -19.47 -3.63
N PRO A 112 8.79 -20.45 -4.27
CA PRO A 112 8.65 -20.46 -5.74
C PRO A 112 7.87 -19.25 -6.28
N VAL A 113 6.92 -18.70 -5.51
CA VAL A 113 6.17 -17.47 -5.86
C VAL A 113 7.03 -16.22 -5.64
N ALA A 114 7.92 -16.25 -4.65
CA ALA A 114 8.82 -15.14 -4.34
C ALA A 114 9.95 -14.94 -5.37
N GLN A 115 10.27 -15.97 -6.17
CA GLN A 115 11.35 -15.95 -7.17
C GLN A 115 10.85 -15.94 -8.63
N GLY A 116 9.61 -16.39 -8.89
CA GLY A 116 9.09 -16.61 -10.26
C GLY A 116 8.44 -15.40 -10.95
N ASP A 117 7.56 -14.66 -10.27
CA ASP A 117 6.65 -13.71 -10.96
C ASP A 117 6.49 -12.33 -10.32
N THR A 118 6.99 -12.10 -9.10
CA THR A 118 6.67 -10.90 -8.30
C THR A 118 7.60 -9.69 -8.52
N ALA A 119 8.56 -9.75 -9.44
CA ALA A 119 9.55 -8.69 -9.70
C ALA A 119 8.99 -7.41 -10.38
N LYS A 120 7.67 -7.17 -10.35
CA LYS A 120 7.01 -6.40 -11.41
C LYS A 120 5.86 -5.46 -11.00
N VAL A 121 5.47 -5.33 -9.73
CA VAL A 121 4.35 -4.43 -9.29
C VAL A 121 4.63 -3.73 -7.95
N SER A 122 4.11 -2.50 -7.74
CA SER A 122 4.34 -1.69 -6.52
C SER A 122 3.10 -1.78 -5.75
N ALA A 123 3.19 -1.99 -4.47
CA ALA A 123 2.08 -1.63 -3.64
C ALA A 123 2.61 -1.08 -2.32
N THR A 124 1.84 -0.20 -1.70
CA THR A 124 2.09 0.21 -0.32
C THR A 124 1.46 -0.82 0.58
N HIS A 125 2.23 -1.61 1.32
CA HIS A 125 1.69 -2.73 2.10
C HIS A 125 1.47 -2.36 3.57
N THR A 126 0.43 -2.97 4.14
CA THR A 126 0.19 -3.00 5.59
C THR A 126 0.74 -4.31 6.13
N HIS A 127 1.88 -4.28 6.83
CA HIS A 127 2.44 -5.36 7.66
C HIS A 127 3.28 -6.50 7.01
N SER A 128 3.84 -6.39 5.80
CA SER A 128 4.83 -7.38 5.33
C SER A 128 6.03 -6.74 4.62
N SER A 129 7.24 -7.22 4.93
CA SER A 129 8.56 -6.59 4.71
C SER A 129 9.06 -6.48 3.26
N ALA A 130 8.17 -6.37 2.32
CA ALA A 130 8.42 -6.87 1.01
C ALA A 130 9.37 -6.01 0.14
N PRO A 131 10.61 -6.46 -0.12
CA PRO A 131 11.51 -5.80 -1.05
C PRO A 131 11.42 -6.55 -2.39
N TRP A 132 10.29 -6.42 -3.11
CA TRP A 132 10.14 -7.10 -4.41
C TRP A 132 10.77 -6.34 -5.59
N ALA A 133 11.34 -5.15 -5.36
CA ALA A 133 11.97 -4.36 -6.40
C ALA A 133 13.48 -4.71 -6.56
N HIS A 134 13.80 -5.81 -7.25
CA HIS A 134 15.17 -6.06 -7.72
C HIS A 134 15.29 -5.87 -9.24
N GLN A 135 16.06 -4.84 -9.62
CA GLN A 135 16.80 -4.65 -10.88
C GLN A 135 16.36 -5.50 -12.10
N SER A 136 15.17 -5.25 -12.64
CA SER A 136 14.96 -5.21 -14.10
C SER A 136 13.53 -4.75 -14.40
N SER A 137 13.45 -3.65 -15.14
CA SER A 137 12.27 -3.08 -15.82
C SER A 137 11.00 -2.65 -15.06
N LEU A 138 10.76 -2.91 -13.77
CA LEU A 138 9.53 -2.47 -13.09
C LEU A 138 9.77 -1.88 -11.67
N ARG A 139 9.09 -0.76 -11.35
CA ARG A 139 9.60 0.37 -10.52
C ARG A 139 8.79 0.64 -9.24
N LEU A 140 8.86 -0.20 -8.21
CA LEU A 140 7.58 -0.38 -7.53
C LEU A 140 7.66 -1.07 -6.12
N ALA A 141 7.69 -0.31 -5.01
CA ALA A 141 7.34 -0.68 -3.60
C ALA A 141 7.55 0.51 -2.62
N MET A 142 6.63 0.75 -1.67
CA MET A 142 6.81 1.69 -0.54
C MET A 142 5.93 1.32 0.66
N GLU A 143 6.49 0.91 1.79
CA GLU A 143 5.69 0.57 2.98
C GLU A 143 5.37 1.80 3.85
N ALA A 144 4.08 2.04 4.08
CA ALA A 144 3.59 3.13 4.92
C ALA A 144 3.16 2.63 6.30
N SER A 145 3.56 3.36 7.33
CA SER A 145 3.17 3.10 8.72
C SER A 145 2.40 4.24 9.35
N SER A 146 1.93 3.96 10.56
CA SER A 146 1.28 4.92 11.45
C SER A 146 2.30 5.83 12.14
N GLN A 147 2.18 7.16 11.97
CA GLN A 147 2.99 8.15 12.70
C GLN A 147 2.86 8.04 14.22
N GLN A 148 1.72 7.59 14.73
CA GLN A 148 1.47 7.46 16.18
C GLN A 148 1.99 6.14 16.76
N THR A 149 2.42 5.20 15.91
CA THR A 149 3.08 3.96 16.34
C THR A 149 4.60 4.13 16.40
N LEU A 150 5.17 5.26 15.94
CA LEU A 150 6.62 5.52 15.97
C LEU A 150 7.22 5.51 17.39
N SER A 151 6.42 5.77 18.43
CA SER A 151 6.84 5.63 19.84
C SER A 151 6.82 4.18 20.35
N ALA A 152 6.01 3.30 19.73
CA ALA A 152 5.89 1.88 20.06
C ALA A 152 6.71 0.95 19.13
N LEU A 153 7.21 1.46 17.99
CA LEU A 153 7.99 0.76 16.97
C LEU A 153 9.49 0.64 17.28
N ARG A 154 9.90 0.69 18.56
CA ARG A 154 11.33 0.59 18.91
C ARG A 154 11.93 -0.81 18.74
N ALA A 155 11.11 -1.83 18.48
CA ALA A 155 11.58 -3.21 18.27
C ALA A 155 10.88 -3.98 17.13
N THR A 156 9.83 -3.44 16.51
CA THR A 156 9.02 -4.12 15.48
C THR A 156 9.42 -3.79 14.04
N SER A 157 10.42 -2.92 13.86
CA SER A 157 10.92 -2.47 12.55
C SER A 157 11.83 -3.52 11.86
N LEU A 158 12.10 -4.65 12.52
CA LEU A 158 13.06 -5.66 12.10
C LEU A 158 12.48 -7.06 12.35
N HIS A 159 12.65 -7.99 11.39
CA HIS A 159 12.03 -9.32 11.34
C HIS A 159 12.26 -10.15 12.60
N ARG A 160 11.26 -10.91 13.07
CA ARG A 160 11.40 -11.89 14.16
C ARG A 160 12.41 -12.99 13.77
N ARG A 161 13.31 -13.34 14.69
CA ARG A 161 14.41 -14.31 14.49
C ARG A 161 13.98 -15.66 13.88
N ASP A 162 12.79 -16.16 14.22
CA ASP A 162 12.42 -17.57 13.99
C ASP A 162 11.54 -17.80 12.73
N SER A 163 11.32 -16.79 11.89
CA SER A 163 10.68 -17.02 10.58
C SER A 163 11.67 -17.70 9.63
N PRO A 164 11.32 -18.87 9.03
CA PRO A 164 12.10 -19.53 7.98
C PRO A 164 12.41 -18.63 6.76
N THR A 165 11.74 -17.47 6.67
CA THR A 165 11.83 -16.48 5.60
C THR A 165 12.64 -15.22 5.95
N THR A 166 13.48 -15.25 7.00
CA THR A 166 14.49 -14.20 7.34
C THR A 166 15.56 -13.97 6.25
N SER A 167 15.35 -14.43 5.01
CA SER A 167 16.32 -14.58 3.93
C SER A 167 16.43 -13.40 2.96
N ARG A 168 15.75 -12.27 3.20
CA ARG A 168 15.81 -11.13 2.26
C ARG A 168 16.94 -10.15 2.62
N PRO A 169 17.97 -10.01 1.76
CA PRO A 169 19.12 -9.16 2.05
C PRO A 169 18.68 -7.69 2.15
N GLN A 170 19.23 -6.98 3.13
CA GLN A 170 19.08 -5.54 3.29
C GLN A 170 19.36 -4.82 1.95
N SER A 171 18.38 -4.09 1.43
CA SER A 171 18.56 -3.29 0.23
C SER A 171 19.65 -2.23 0.43
N THR A 172 20.49 -2.01 -0.59
CA THR A 172 21.66 -1.11 -0.48
C THR A 172 21.28 0.34 -0.18
N TYR A 173 20.11 0.80 -0.64
CA TYR A 173 19.66 2.18 -0.45
C TYR A 173 19.40 2.55 1.02
N GLN A 174 18.96 1.60 1.86
CA GLN A 174 18.61 1.83 3.27
C GLN A 174 19.70 1.39 4.25
N LYS A 175 20.80 0.83 3.75
CA LYS A 175 21.81 0.17 4.59
C LYS A 175 22.36 1.09 5.67
N ALA A 176 22.76 2.30 5.30
CA ALA A 176 23.34 3.26 6.23
C ALA A 176 22.36 3.63 7.36
N ASP A 177 21.07 3.80 7.03
CA ASP A 177 20.05 4.22 7.99
C ASP A 177 19.66 3.08 8.94
N VAL A 178 19.51 1.86 8.42
CA VAL A 178 19.24 0.67 9.24
C VAL A 178 20.43 0.33 10.14
N ASP A 179 21.67 0.37 9.64
CA ASP A 179 22.87 0.12 10.44
C ASP A 179 23.00 1.17 11.57
N SER A 180 22.72 2.44 11.26
CA SER A 180 22.72 3.52 12.26
C SER A 180 21.63 3.34 13.32
N TYR A 181 20.43 2.92 12.92
CA TYR A 181 19.33 2.63 13.84
C TYR A 181 19.68 1.46 14.78
N ILE A 182 20.18 0.34 14.24
CA ILE A 182 20.59 -0.83 15.05
C ILE A 182 21.68 -0.44 16.05
N ALA A 183 22.70 0.33 15.63
CA ALA A 183 23.73 0.82 16.53
C ALA A 183 23.15 1.69 17.67
N SER A 184 22.11 2.48 17.38
CA SER A 184 21.44 3.33 18.38
C SER A 184 20.70 2.54 19.47
N LEU A 185 20.31 1.28 19.19
CA LEU A 185 19.65 0.40 20.15
C LEU A 185 20.61 -0.08 21.26
N LYS A 186 21.93 0.01 21.05
CA LYS A 186 22.95 -0.38 22.06
C LYS A 186 22.74 -1.79 22.64
N GLY A 187 22.42 -2.75 21.77
CA GLY A 187 22.16 -4.14 22.14
C GLY A 187 20.78 -4.41 22.74
N GLN A 188 19.93 -3.38 22.86
CA GLN A 188 18.54 -3.57 23.24
C GLN A 188 17.84 -4.41 22.15
N TYR A 189 17.17 -5.48 22.58
CA TYR A 189 16.47 -6.44 21.72
C TYR A 189 17.39 -7.36 20.89
N ASP A 190 18.67 -7.48 21.26
CA ASP A 190 19.59 -8.43 20.64
C ASP A 190 18.99 -9.83 20.61
N GLY A 191 18.94 -10.39 19.41
CA GLY A 191 18.40 -11.72 19.19
C GLY A 191 16.88 -11.84 19.11
N LEU A 192 16.14 -10.75 19.23
CA LEU A 192 14.72 -10.74 18.93
C LEU A 192 14.44 -10.49 17.44
N PHE A 193 15.43 -9.96 16.70
CA PHE A 193 15.27 -9.63 15.30
C PHE A 193 16.48 -9.98 14.40
N ASN A 194 16.25 -10.03 13.09
CA ASN A 194 17.31 -10.15 12.07
C ASN A 194 17.95 -8.79 11.76
N THR A 195 19.19 -8.61 12.20
CA THR A 195 19.97 -7.37 12.00
C THR A 195 20.41 -7.14 10.55
N SER A 196 20.36 -8.17 9.69
CA SER A 196 20.78 -8.10 8.28
C SER A 196 19.60 -8.02 7.30
N GLY A 197 18.38 -7.94 7.82
CA GLY A 197 17.15 -7.87 7.03
C GLY A 197 16.83 -6.47 6.51
N ARG A 198 15.80 -6.37 5.66
CA ARG A 198 15.19 -5.10 5.24
C ARG A 198 14.49 -4.46 6.44
N GLY A 199 14.89 -3.25 6.82
CA GLY A 199 14.18 -2.49 7.87
C GLY A 199 12.99 -1.75 7.30
N PHE A 200 11.83 -1.85 7.93
CA PHE A 200 10.58 -1.21 7.50
C PHE A 200 9.87 -0.60 8.70
N PRO A 201 8.97 0.39 8.56
CA PRO A 201 8.43 1.01 7.33
C PRO A 201 9.38 2.03 6.67
N ASP A 202 9.12 2.39 5.40
CA ASP A 202 9.88 3.45 4.69
C ASP A 202 9.35 4.86 4.98
N VAL A 203 8.04 4.99 5.13
CA VAL A 203 7.35 6.26 5.41
C VAL A 203 6.26 6.09 6.45
N ALA A 204 5.76 7.20 6.98
CA ALA A 204 4.64 7.20 7.91
C ALA A 204 3.67 8.34 7.63
N ALA A 205 2.37 8.05 7.72
CA ALA A 205 1.29 9.03 7.62
C ALA A 205 0.29 8.88 8.79
N LYS A 206 -0.70 9.78 8.85
CA LYS A 206 -1.80 9.68 9.83
C LYS A 206 -2.51 8.35 9.62
N SER A 207 -2.86 7.69 10.72
CA SER A 207 -3.46 6.35 10.72
C SER A 207 -4.59 6.19 11.74
N VAL A 208 -4.97 7.26 12.44
CA VAL A 208 -6.01 7.20 13.49
C VAL A 208 -7.16 8.13 13.18
N ASN A 209 -8.34 7.76 13.67
CA ASN A 209 -9.56 8.57 13.60
C ASN A 209 -9.80 9.12 12.18
N PHE A 210 -9.83 8.21 11.21
CA PHE A 210 -10.26 8.49 9.84
C PHE A 210 -11.77 8.38 9.78
N GLU A 211 -12.43 9.49 9.52
CA GLU A 211 -13.86 9.50 9.27
C GLU A 211 -14.12 8.94 7.88
N ILE A 212 -14.96 7.91 7.80
CA ILE A 212 -15.40 7.27 6.57
C ILE A 212 -16.91 7.09 6.56
N ILE A 213 -17.49 6.87 5.37
CA ILE A 213 -18.92 6.57 5.18
C ILE A 213 -19.07 5.21 4.48
N PRO A 214 -18.71 4.10 5.16
CA PRO A 214 -18.80 2.76 4.58
C PRO A 214 -20.25 2.31 4.41
N THR A 215 -21.21 3.00 5.03
CA THR A 215 -22.65 2.73 4.93
C THR A 215 -23.44 4.04 4.80
N SER A 216 -24.49 4.27 5.60
CA SER A 216 -25.25 5.53 5.66
C SER A 216 -24.80 6.45 6.79
N HIS A 217 -23.81 6.05 7.60
CA HIS A 217 -23.36 6.78 8.78
C HIS A 217 -21.84 6.94 8.79
N VAL A 218 -21.39 8.04 9.40
CA VAL A 218 -19.96 8.29 9.65
C VAL A 218 -19.45 7.28 10.68
N THR A 219 -18.29 6.69 10.41
CA THR A 219 -17.56 5.79 11.33
C THR A 219 -16.10 6.19 11.36
N LEU A 220 -15.42 5.92 12.50
CA LEU A 220 -13.98 6.12 12.63
C LEU A 220 -13.22 4.82 12.41
N LEU A 221 -12.27 4.85 11.49
CA LEU A 221 -11.29 3.79 11.27
C LEU A 221 -9.89 4.23 11.68
N SER A 222 -9.09 3.26 12.09
CA SER A 222 -7.67 3.44 12.37
C SER A 222 -6.90 2.23 11.87
N GLY A 223 -5.65 2.41 11.45
CA GLY A 223 -4.81 1.37 10.91
C GLY A 223 -3.83 1.92 9.88
N THR A 224 -2.82 1.12 9.55
CA THR A 224 -1.90 1.43 8.45
C THR A 224 -2.64 1.48 7.11
N SER A 225 -3.74 0.73 6.99
CA SER A 225 -4.75 0.84 5.94
C SER A 225 -5.23 2.26 5.67
N ALA A 226 -5.29 3.12 6.69
CA ALA A 226 -5.66 4.52 6.51
C ALA A 226 -4.49 5.39 6.05
N SER A 227 -3.26 5.07 6.48
CA SER A 227 -2.06 5.80 6.05
C SER A 227 -1.67 5.53 4.60
N THR A 228 -1.95 4.32 4.11
CA THR A 228 -1.62 3.86 2.76
C THR A 228 -2.27 4.71 1.65
N PRO A 229 -3.61 4.86 1.56
CA PRO A 229 -4.25 5.67 0.53
C PRO A 229 -3.94 7.16 0.67
N VAL A 230 -3.63 7.65 1.88
CA VAL A 230 -3.17 9.03 2.09
C VAL A 230 -1.83 9.28 1.39
N PHE A 231 -0.85 8.42 1.67
CA PHE A 231 0.46 8.54 1.02
C PHE A 231 0.36 8.32 -0.49
N ALA A 232 -0.41 7.32 -0.92
CA ALA A 232 -0.69 7.05 -2.33
C ALA A 232 -1.26 8.27 -3.04
N SER A 233 -2.19 8.98 -2.42
CA SER A 233 -2.82 10.17 -2.98
C SER A 233 -1.83 11.31 -3.19
N VAL A 234 -0.90 11.51 -2.26
CA VAL A 234 0.18 12.51 -2.41
C VAL A 234 1.05 12.16 -3.62
N ILE A 235 1.46 10.89 -3.75
CA ILE A 235 2.28 10.45 -4.89
C ILE A 235 1.51 10.53 -6.21
N ALA A 236 0.21 10.21 -6.20
CA ALA A 236 -0.65 10.32 -7.37
C ALA A 236 -0.74 11.78 -7.86
N LEU A 237 -0.95 12.73 -6.96
CA LEU A 237 -0.96 14.17 -7.28
C LEU A 237 0.40 14.67 -7.79
N LEU A 238 1.51 14.23 -7.18
CA LEU A 238 2.85 14.58 -7.66
C LEU A 238 3.13 14.03 -9.06
N ASN A 239 2.69 12.79 -9.32
CA ASN A 239 2.81 12.20 -10.66
C ASN A 239 1.93 12.93 -11.68
N ASP A 240 0.72 13.33 -11.31
CA ASP A 240 -0.18 14.10 -12.18
C ASP A 240 0.44 15.44 -12.60
N GLU A 241 1.04 16.17 -11.64
CA GLU A 241 1.78 17.41 -11.90
C GLU A 241 3.00 17.17 -12.81
N LEU A 242 3.80 16.13 -12.53
CA LEU A 242 4.96 15.79 -13.35
C LEU A 242 4.54 15.47 -14.80
N ILE A 243 3.49 14.66 -14.96
CA ILE A 243 3.00 14.25 -16.28
C ILE A 243 2.43 15.46 -17.04
N SER A 244 1.68 16.33 -16.36
CA SER A 244 1.16 17.58 -16.94
C SER A 244 2.28 18.54 -17.37
N ALA A 245 3.43 18.51 -16.68
CA ALA A 245 4.65 19.21 -17.06
C ALA A 245 5.52 18.46 -18.10
N GLY A 246 5.04 17.36 -18.68
CA GLY A 246 5.78 16.55 -19.68
C GLY A 246 6.96 15.76 -19.10
N LYS A 247 7.00 15.56 -17.78
CA LYS A 247 8.04 14.81 -17.07
C LYS A 247 7.60 13.37 -16.80
N SER A 248 8.57 12.50 -16.55
CA SER A 248 8.30 11.14 -16.11
C SER A 248 7.76 11.10 -14.68
N PRO A 249 6.86 10.16 -14.35
CA PRO A 249 6.43 9.93 -12.97
C PRO A 249 7.59 9.45 -12.08
N LEU A 250 7.42 9.58 -10.77
CA LEU A 250 8.44 9.31 -9.75
C LEU A 250 8.96 7.85 -9.77
N GLY A 251 8.09 6.88 -10.07
CA GLY A 251 8.46 5.46 -10.13
C GLY A 251 8.89 4.89 -8.78
N PHE A 252 10.00 4.15 -8.74
CA PHE A 252 10.49 3.50 -7.53
C PHE A 252 11.14 4.52 -6.59
N LEU A 253 10.44 4.83 -5.50
CA LEU A 253 10.77 5.95 -4.63
C LEU A 253 11.84 5.66 -3.58
N ASN A 254 12.02 4.41 -3.13
CA ASN A 254 12.92 4.11 -2.01
C ASN A 254 14.35 4.65 -2.23
N PRO A 255 15.03 4.41 -3.37
CA PRO A 255 16.38 4.96 -3.57
C PRO A 255 16.44 6.50 -3.51
N PHE A 256 15.37 7.19 -3.94
CA PHE A 256 15.28 8.63 -3.86
C PHE A 256 15.13 9.11 -2.40
N LEU A 257 14.25 8.46 -1.62
CA LEU A 257 13.94 8.84 -0.24
C LEU A 257 15.13 8.67 0.71
N TYR A 258 15.85 7.56 0.57
CA TYR A 258 17.03 7.29 1.39
C TYR A 258 18.27 8.07 0.90
N GLY A 259 18.24 8.56 -0.35
CA GLY A 259 19.29 9.37 -0.95
C GLY A 259 19.35 10.81 -0.44
N ALA A 260 20.42 11.52 -0.79
CA ALA A 260 20.67 12.89 -0.30
C ALA A 260 19.58 13.91 -0.68
N ALA A 261 18.84 13.67 -1.77
CA ALA A 261 17.76 14.54 -2.22
C ALA A 261 16.43 14.32 -1.45
N GLY A 262 16.21 13.11 -0.93
CA GLY A 262 15.01 12.77 -0.16
C GLY A 262 15.10 13.09 1.33
N ARG A 263 16.32 13.24 1.86
CA ARG A 263 16.55 13.64 3.26
C ARG A 263 16.19 15.12 3.45
N ALA A 264 15.21 15.39 4.31
CA ALA A 264 14.89 16.75 4.74
C ALA A 264 16.15 17.40 5.35
N ARG A 265 16.46 18.62 4.91
CA ARG A 265 17.55 19.44 5.46
C ARG A 265 17.07 20.24 6.65
#